data_AF-A0AB35V0Q9-F1
#
_entry.id   AF-A0AB35V0Q9-F1
#
_cell.length_a   1.000
_cell.length_b   1.000
_cell.length_c   1.000
_cell.angle_alpha   90.00
_cell.angle_beta   90.00
_cell.angle_gamma   90.00
#
_symmetry.space_group_name_H-M   'P 1'
#
loop_
_entity.id
_entity.type
_entity.pdbx_description
1 polymer ?
#
loop_
_entity_poly.entity_id
_entity_poly.type
_entity_poly.pdbx_seq_one_letter_code
_entity_poly.pdbx_strand_id
1 'polypeptide(L)'
;LPKVRPNRGPIPLTQVSDRMGTIGIHVAPEKIAAIVINEILDTSFGMDEPDEETLAIARHLIHFFEQEVAAGRLPENLGPLQSGVGSVANAVFAGFEHSNFNNLEMYSEVLQDCTFQLIDSGKMTFASGCSMTLTDDCAARVMGNFDQYKDKIVLRPQELSNNLELIRRLGIIAINTALEFDIYGNVNSTHVTGTKMMNGIGGSGDFTRHAHIAIFVTKSYAKGGAISSVVPLVSHTDHTDHDVDILVTEQGLADLRGLAPRERARKIIDVCAHPDYRKSLNDYFERACARGGQTPHILNEALSWHAQFEETGSMKTA
;
A
#
# COMPACT_ATOMS: atom_id res chain seq x y z
N LEU A 1 -12.08 -13.85 20.86
CA LEU A 1 -10.78 -14.32 20.29
C LEU A 1 -10.91 -15.79 19.94
N PRO A 2 -10.36 -16.24 18.81
CA PRO A 2 -10.46 -17.65 18.42
C PRO A 2 -9.69 -18.52 19.42
N LYS A 3 -10.16 -19.76 19.64
CA LYS A 3 -9.54 -20.72 20.58
C LYS A 3 -8.06 -20.96 20.25
N VAL A 4 -7.29 -21.39 21.25
CA VAL A 4 -5.89 -21.78 21.03
C VAL A 4 -5.79 -23.02 20.13
N ARG A 5 -4.67 -23.12 19.40
CA ARG A 5 -4.37 -24.29 18.57
C ARG A 5 -4.19 -25.54 19.45
N PRO A 6 -4.51 -26.75 18.96
CA PRO A 6 -4.94 -27.08 17.60
C PRO A 6 -6.45 -26.86 17.31
N ASN A 7 -7.24 -26.45 18.30
CA ASN A 7 -8.70 -26.35 18.19
C ASN A 7 -9.19 -24.93 17.83
N ARG A 8 -8.39 -24.16 17.09
CA ARG A 8 -8.71 -22.79 16.70
C ARG A 8 -9.88 -22.82 15.70
N GLY A 9 -11.03 -22.29 16.11
CA GLY A 9 -12.20 -22.12 15.24
C GLY A 9 -12.04 -20.92 14.28
N PRO A 10 -12.94 -20.80 13.28
CA PRO A 10 -12.94 -19.67 12.35
C PRO A 10 -13.19 -18.35 13.10
N ILE A 11 -12.74 -17.26 12.49
CA ILE A 11 -13.04 -15.91 13.00
C ILE A 11 -14.41 -15.51 12.46
N PRO A 12 -15.45 -15.30 13.28
CA PRO A 12 -16.82 -15.04 12.82
C PRO A 12 -17.03 -13.57 12.43
N LEU A 13 -16.14 -13.03 11.59
CA LEU A 13 -16.26 -11.71 10.98
C LEU A 13 -16.50 -11.91 9.48
N THR A 14 -17.57 -11.28 8.99
CA THR A 14 -18.04 -11.39 7.60
C THR A 14 -18.30 -10.04 6.94
N GLN A 15 -18.45 -8.98 7.74
CA GLN A 15 -18.59 -7.59 7.29
C GLN A 15 -17.55 -6.72 7.98
N VAL A 16 -17.15 -5.63 7.34
CA VAL A 16 -16.17 -4.67 7.87
C VAL A 16 -16.59 -4.11 9.23
N SER A 17 -17.91 -3.94 9.43
CA SER A 17 -18.51 -3.34 10.64
C SER A 17 -18.80 -4.32 11.78
N ASP A 18 -18.65 -5.63 11.58
CA ASP A 18 -18.99 -6.65 12.58
C ASP A 18 -18.23 -6.44 13.90
N ARG A 19 -18.94 -6.44 15.03
CA ARG A 19 -18.33 -6.36 16.37
C ARG A 19 -18.40 -7.74 17.04
N MET A 20 -17.24 -8.36 17.24
CA MET A 20 -17.11 -9.75 17.74
C MET A 20 -16.35 -9.85 19.08
N GLY A 21 -16.21 -8.74 19.81
CA GLY A 21 -15.43 -8.63 21.04
C GLY A 21 -16.13 -7.80 22.12
N THR A 22 -15.37 -7.36 23.12
CA THR A 22 -15.82 -6.51 24.23
C THR A 22 -15.29 -5.09 24.08
N ILE A 23 -15.94 -4.12 24.72
CA ILE A 23 -15.39 -2.78 24.88
C ILE A 23 -14.31 -2.85 25.97
N GLY A 24 -13.07 -2.50 25.61
CA GLY A 24 -11.92 -2.53 26.52
C GLY A 24 -11.26 -3.90 26.68
N ILE A 25 -10.07 -3.89 27.28
CA ILE A 25 -9.26 -5.08 27.57
C ILE A 25 -9.54 -5.51 29.01
N HIS A 26 -10.04 -6.74 29.20
CA HIS A 26 -10.24 -7.30 30.53
C HIS A 26 -8.89 -7.71 31.16
N VAL A 27 -8.56 -7.10 32.29
CA VAL A 27 -7.40 -7.45 33.12
C VAL A 27 -7.86 -7.72 34.55
N ALA A 28 -7.27 -8.72 35.20
CA ALA A 28 -7.51 -9.00 36.61
C ALA A 28 -6.91 -7.85 37.46
N PRO A 29 -7.69 -7.14 38.29
CA PRO A 29 -7.22 -5.94 39.01
C PRO A 29 -5.96 -6.17 39.85
N GLU A 30 -5.80 -7.36 40.43
CA GLU A 30 -4.63 -7.76 41.21
C GLU A 30 -3.32 -7.83 40.40
N LYS A 31 -3.40 -7.87 39.06
CA LYS A 31 -2.22 -7.79 38.18
C LYS A 31 -1.78 -6.35 37.90
N ILE A 32 -2.59 -5.35 38.25
CA ILE A 32 -2.27 -3.94 38.03
C ILE A 32 -1.33 -3.47 39.14
N ALA A 33 -0.04 -3.42 38.83
CA ALA A 33 0.98 -2.96 39.79
C ALA A 33 0.94 -1.44 40.03
N ALA A 34 0.55 -0.65 39.02
CA ALA A 34 0.43 0.80 39.10
C ALA A 34 -0.52 1.33 38.01
N ILE A 35 -1.10 2.51 38.26
CA ILE A 35 -1.79 3.34 37.27
C ILE A 35 -1.04 4.67 37.21
N VAL A 36 -0.51 5.02 36.04
CA VAL A 36 0.20 6.28 35.81
C VAL A 36 -0.72 7.21 35.04
N ILE A 37 -1.04 8.36 35.65
CA ILE A 37 -1.86 9.39 35.01
C ILE A 37 -0.96 10.27 34.15
N ASN A 38 -1.38 10.54 32.92
CA ASN A 38 -0.68 11.45 32.01
C ASN A 38 -1.69 12.27 31.19
N GLU A 39 -1.22 13.38 30.62
CA GLU A 39 -1.94 14.23 29.67
C GLU A 39 -1.06 14.48 28.43
N ILE A 40 -0.26 13.48 28.06
CA ILE A 40 0.68 13.58 26.94
C ILE A 40 -0.09 13.23 25.66
N LEU A 41 -0.08 14.14 24.69
CA LEU A 41 -0.69 13.90 23.38
C LEU A 41 0.15 12.92 22.57
N ASP A 42 -0.51 12.17 21.69
CA ASP A 42 0.16 11.34 20.69
C ASP A 42 1.05 12.22 19.80
N THR A 43 2.18 11.65 19.34
CA THR A 43 3.05 12.33 18.39
C THR A 43 2.40 12.31 17.00
N SER A 44 2.15 13.48 16.44
CA SER A 44 1.70 13.62 15.06
C SER A 44 2.86 13.60 14.09
N PHE A 45 2.55 13.27 12.83
CA PHE A 45 3.48 13.34 11.72
C PHE A 45 2.88 14.25 10.65
N GLY A 46 3.72 15.06 10.02
CA GLY A 46 3.30 15.84 8.86
C GLY A 46 2.94 14.92 7.71
N MET A 47 1.82 15.22 7.04
CA MET A 47 1.47 14.65 5.74
C MET A 47 1.88 15.67 4.69
N ASP A 48 2.62 15.24 3.66
CA ASP A 48 2.82 16.11 2.51
C ASP A 48 1.47 16.32 1.80
N GLU A 49 1.21 17.55 1.39
CA GLU A 49 0.07 17.86 0.54
C GLU A 49 0.18 17.12 -0.80
N PRO A 50 -0.94 16.69 -1.39
CA PRO A 50 -0.94 16.12 -2.73
C PRO A 50 -0.32 17.08 -3.75
N ASP A 51 0.59 16.56 -4.55
CA ASP A 51 1.19 17.25 -5.70
C ASP A 51 0.67 16.69 -7.03
N GLU A 52 1.05 17.29 -8.16
CA GLU A 52 0.58 16.87 -9.48
C GLU A 52 0.88 15.40 -9.79
N GLU A 53 1.99 14.87 -9.27
CA GLU A 53 2.45 13.50 -9.51
C GLU A 53 1.62 12.48 -8.73
N THR A 54 1.39 12.74 -7.44
CA THR A 54 0.53 11.91 -6.59
C THR A 54 -0.93 11.97 -7.03
N LEU A 55 -1.40 13.13 -7.50
CA LEU A 55 -2.71 13.25 -8.15
C LEU A 55 -2.77 12.48 -9.47
N ALA A 56 -1.68 12.38 -10.24
CA ALA A 56 -1.62 11.54 -11.44
C ALA A 56 -1.75 10.06 -11.11
N ILE A 57 -1.04 9.59 -10.07
CA ILE A 57 -1.19 8.22 -9.55
C ILE A 57 -2.65 7.95 -9.18
N ALA A 58 -3.29 8.86 -8.45
CA ALA A 58 -4.70 8.74 -8.07
C ALA A 58 -5.62 8.63 -9.30
N ARG A 59 -5.41 9.47 -10.32
CA ARG A 59 -6.20 9.45 -11.57
C ARG A 59 -6.04 8.12 -12.32
N HIS A 60 -4.83 7.58 -12.42
CA HIS A 60 -4.60 6.29 -13.07
C HIS A 60 -5.33 5.16 -12.35
N LEU A 61 -5.31 5.16 -11.01
CA LEU A 61 -6.03 4.18 -10.20
C LEU A 61 -7.55 4.29 -10.31
N ILE A 62 -8.09 5.50 -10.20
CA ILE A 62 -9.52 5.74 -10.33
C ILE A 62 -10.00 5.26 -11.70
N HIS A 63 -9.26 5.62 -12.77
CA HIS A 63 -9.59 5.18 -14.12
C HIS A 63 -9.58 3.66 -14.26
N PHE A 64 -8.57 2.99 -13.67
CA PHE A 64 -8.52 1.52 -13.63
C PHE A 64 -9.76 0.93 -12.93
N PHE A 65 -10.13 1.45 -11.76
CA PHE A 65 -11.31 0.97 -11.05
C PHE A 65 -12.60 1.21 -11.84
N GLU A 66 -12.73 2.35 -12.54
CA GLU A 66 -13.89 2.64 -13.38
C GLU A 66 -14.00 1.61 -14.52
N GLN A 67 -12.86 1.20 -15.10
CA GLN A 67 -12.82 0.15 -16.11
C GLN A 67 -13.16 -1.24 -15.54
N GLU A 68 -12.69 -1.57 -14.34
CA GLU A 68 -13.03 -2.84 -13.68
C GLU A 68 -14.53 -2.91 -13.36
N VAL A 69 -15.14 -1.82 -12.90
CA VAL A 69 -16.59 -1.73 -12.65
C VAL A 69 -17.37 -1.79 -13.96
N ALA A 70 -17.00 -1.00 -14.97
CA ALA A 70 -17.67 -1.01 -16.27
C ALA A 70 -17.63 -2.38 -16.96
N ALA A 71 -16.57 -3.15 -16.71
CA ALA A 71 -16.44 -4.51 -17.23
C ALA A 71 -17.08 -5.58 -16.32
N GLY A 72 -17.71 -5.20 -15.21
CA GLY A 72 -18.38 -6.11 -14.28
C GLY A 72 -17.43 -6.99 -13.45
N ARG A 73 -16.15 -6.61 -13.33
CA ARG A 73 -15.14 -7.32 -12.53
C ARG A 73 -15.10 -6.85 -11.07
N LEU A 74 -15.48 -5.60 -10.81
CA LEU A 74 -15.66 -5.04 -9.46
C LEU A 74 -17.08 -4.48 -9.30
N PRO A 75 -17.63 -4.48 -8.07
CA PRO A 75 -18.88 -3.80 -7.77
C PRO A 75 -18.70 -2.27 -7.77
N GLU A 76 -19.80 -1.52 -7.86
CA GLU A 76 -19.77 -0.03 -7.86
C GLU A 76 -19.16 0.58 -6.59
N ASN A 77 -19.16 -0.15 -5.47
CA ASN A 77 -18.50 0.25 -4.23
C ASN A 77 -17.07 -0.32 -4.08
N LEU A 78 -16.55 -0.98 -5.13
CA LEU A 78 -15.23 -1.66 -5.24
C LEU A 78 -15.02 -2.87 -4.32
N GLY A 79 -15.44 -2.76 -3.06
CA GLY A 79 -15.08 -3.66 -1.97
C GLY A 79 -14.26 -2.93 -0.91
N PRO A 80 -13.97 -3.58 0.23
CA PRO A 80 -13.26 -2.90 1.31
C PRO A 80 -11.82 -2.56 0.92
N LEU A 81 -11.45 -1.30 1.12
CA LEU A 81 -10.14 -0.76 0.77
C LEU A 81 -9.18 -0.88 1.96
N GLN A 82 -7.91 -1.14 1.68
CA GLN A 82 -6.81 -0.95 2.61
C GLN A 82 -5.83 0.10 2.06
N SER A 83 -5.45 1.05 2.92
CA SER A 83 -4.41 2.05 2.62
C SER A 83 -3.14 1.71 3.39
N GLY A 84 -2.02 1.67 2.69
CA GLY A 84 -0.70 1.71 3.30
C GLY A 84 -0.44 3.07 3.96
N VAL A 85 0.64 3.17 4.72
CA VAL A 85 1.05 4.42 5.37
C VAL A 85 1.92 5.24 4.42
N GLY A 86 1.66 6.54 4.33
CA GLY A 86 2.52 7.52 3.67
C GLY A 86 1.76 8.58 2.86
N SER A 87 2.46 9.64 2.45
CA SER A 87 1.86 10.75 1.70
C SER A 87 1.27 10.32 0.36
N VAL A 88 1.92 9.40 -0.37
CA VAL A 88 1.41 8.89 -1.65
C VAL A 88 0.08 8.15 -1.47
N ALA A 89 -0.02 7.26 -0.48
CA ALA A 89 -1.24 6.52 -0.20
C ALA A 89 -2.39 7.46 0.21
N ASN A 90 -2.13 8.44 1.10
CA ASN A 90 -3.14 9.44 1.47
C ASN A 90 -3.61 10.27 0.27
N ALA A 91 -2.72 10.70 -0.61
CA ALA A 91 -3.08 11.45 -1.81
C ALA A 91 -3.95 10.62 -2.78
N VAL A 92 -3.69 9.32 -2.91
CA VAL A 92 -4.55 8.40 -3.67
C VAL A 92 -5.95 8.33 -3.08
N PHE A 93 -6.07 8.20 -1.75
CA PHE A 93 -7.37 8.15 -1.08
C PHE A 93 -8.13 9.48 -1.13
N ALA A 94 -7.43 10.62 -1.06
CA ALA A 94 -8.05 11.93 -1.28
C ALA A 94 -8.67 12.04 -2.69
N GLY A 95 -8.06 11.40 -3.71
CA GLY A 95 -8.63 11.34 -5.06
C GLY A 95 -10.03 10.72 -5.13
N PHE A 96 -10.37 9.77 -4.23
CA PHE A 96 -11.69 9.13 -4.20
C PHE A 96 -12.81 10.11 -3.84
N GLU A 97 -12.52 11.20 -3.15
CA GLU A 97 -13.49 12.26 -2.85
C GLU A 97 -14.15 12.79 -4.13
N HIS A 98 -13.37 12.91 -5.20
CA HIS A 98 -13.81 13.42 -6.50
C HIS A 98 -14.16 12.33 -7.51
N SER A 99 -14.17 11.06 -7.09
CA SER A 99 -14.48 9.92 -7.95
C SER A 99 -15.99 9.65 -8.04
N ASN A 100 -16.38 8.75 -8.95
CA ASN A 100 -17.75 8.27 -9.08
C ASN A 100 -18.12 7.17 -8.07
N PHE A 101 -17.17 6.66 -7.28
CA PHE A 101 -17.42 5.62 -6.30
C PHE A 101 -18.08 6.19 -5.06
N ASN A 102 -19.01 5.45 -4.47
CA ASN A 102 -19.72 5.81 -3.25
C ASN A 102 -19.86 4.57 -2.37
N ASN A 103 -20.30 4.75 -1.12
CA ASN A 103 -20.53 3.65 -0.17
C ASN A 103 -19.27 2.82 0.05
N LEU A 104 -18.11 3.48 0.08
CA LEU A 104 -16.82 2.87 0.29
C LEU A 104 -16.72 2.38 1.74
N GLU A 105 -16.06 1.24 1.92
CA GLU A 105 -15.68 0.75 3.23
C GLU A 105 -14.16 0.58 3.30
N MET A 106 -13.60 0.75 4.49
CA MET A 106 -12.18 0.53 4.72
C MET A 106 -11.96 -0.60 5.73
N TYR A 107 -11.05 -1.51 5.41
CA TYR A 107 -10.53 -2.51 6.34
C TYR A 107 -9.00 -2.47 6.25
N SER A 108 -8.40 -1.63 7.10
CA SER A 108 -6.98 -1.27 7.06
C SER A 108 -6.28 -1.62 8.37
N GLU A 109 -4.96 -1.46 8.41
CA GLU A 109 -4.18 -1.50 9.65
C GLU A 109 -4.24 -0.15 10.38
N VAL A 110 -4.05 0.95 9.64
CA VAL A 110 -4.00 2.31 10.19
C VAL A 110 -5.07 3.16 9.50
N LEU A 111 -5.80 3.94 10.28
CA LEU A 111 -6.70 4.98 9.78
C LEU A 111 -5.98 6.33 9.81
N GLN A 112 -5.96 7.00 8.67
CA GLN A 112 -5.24 8.27 8.47
C GLN A 112 -6.23 9.39 8.10
N ASP A 113 -5.76 10.62 7.95
CA ASP A 113 -6.57 11.79 7.60
C ASP A 113 -7.53 11.54 6.42
N CYS A 114 -7.06 10.83 5.38
CA CYS A 114 -7.88 10.49 4.21
C CYS A 114 -9.13 9.68 4.57
N THR A 115 -9.08 8.86 5.62
CA THR A 115 -10.23 8.09 6.11
C THR A 115 -11.34 9.04 6.57
N PHE A 116 -10.97 10.05 7.34
CA PHE A 116 -11.91 11.00 7.91
C PHE A 116 -12.43 11.97 6.86
N GLN A 117 -11.58 12.41 5.92
CA GLN A 117 -12.00 13.20 4.77
C GLN A 117 -13.06 12.46 3.91
N LEU A 118 -12.86 11.16 3.67
CA LEU A 118 -13.85 10.35 2.93
C LEU A 118 -15.13 10.10 3.72
N ILE A 119 -15.05 10.00 5.05
CA ILE A 119 -16.25 9.93 5.91
C ILE A 119 -17.02 11.25 5.88
N ASP A 120 -16.33 12.39 5.92
CA ASP A 120 -16.95 13.72 5.95
C ASP A 120 -17.59 14.09 4.62
N SER A 121 -16.96 13.71 3.50
CA SER A 121 -17.54 13.88 2.16
C SER A 121 -18.72 12.93 1.88
N GLY A 122 -18.99 11.97 2.77
CA GLY A 122 -20.06 10.98 2.60
C GLY A 122 -19.71 9.84 1.63
N LYS A 123 -18.47 9.79 1.15
CA LYS A 123 -17.97 8.74 0.25
C LYS A 123 -17.74 7.41 0.96
N MET A 124 -17.31 7.46 2.22
CA MET A 124 -17.02 6.28 3.05
C MET A 124 -18.07 6.12 4.14
N THR A 125 -18.64 4.93 4.23
CA THR A 125 -19.69 4.59 5.20
C THR A 125 -19.11 4.04 6.50
N PHE A 126 -17.98 3.33 6.43
CA PHE A 126 -17.40 2.68 7.60
C PHE A 126 -15.89 2.40 7.44
N ALA A 127 -15.13 2.49 8.54
CA ALA A 127 -13.71 2.17 8.58
C ALA A 127 -13.33 1.26 9.76
N SER A 128 -12.61 0.18 9.45
CA SER A 128 -12.00 -0.73 10.41
C SER A 128 -10.48 -0.56 10.38
N GLY A 129 -9.88 -0.38 11.56
CA GLY A 129 -8.43 -0.21 11.74
C GLY A 129 -7.90 -0.95 12.96
N CYS A 130 -6.60 -0.88 13.19
CA CYS A 130 -5.95 -1.19 14.47
C CYS A 130 -5.60 0.09 15.24
N SER A 131 -5.21 1.13 14.52
CA SER A 131 -4.82 2.42 15.09
C SER A 131 -5.35 3.58 14.26
N MET A 132 -5.25 4.78 14.82
CA MET A 132 -5.42 6.04 14.10
C MET A 132 -4.09 6.80 14.18
N THR A 133 -3.62 7.33 13.06
CA THR A 133 -2.44 8.20 13.02
C THR A 133 -2.80 9.42 12.21
N LEU A 134 -3.02 10.53 12.90
CA LEU A 134 -3.63 11.74 12.37
C LEU A 134 -2.69 12.92 12.51
N THR A 135 -2.81 13.89 11.60
CA THR A 135 -2.25 15.23 11.81
C THR A 135 -2.90 15.91 13.01
N ASP A 136 -2.26 16.93 13.59
CA ASP A 136 -2.80 17.66 14.74
C ASP A 136 -4.21 18.21 14.46
N ASP A 137 -4.41 18.80 13.28
CA ASP A 137 -5.68 19.38 12.88
C ASP A 137 -6.77 18.31 12.71
N CYS A 138 -6.44 17.16 12.09
CA CYS A 138 -7.37 16.06 11.95
C CYS A 138 -7.69 15.42 13.31
N ALA A 139 -6.70 15.22 14.18
CA ALA A 139 -6.89 14.70 15.52
C ALA A 139 -7.80 15.61 16.36
N ALA A 140 -7.55 16.91 16.36
CA ALA A 140 -8.36 17.90 17.08
C ALA A 140 -9.82 17.89 16.57
N ARG A 141 -10.02 17.83 15.25
CA ARG A 141 -11.35 17.75 14.64
C ARG A 141 -12.08 16.45 14.98
N VAL A 142 -11.40 15.31 14.91
CA VAL A 142 -12.00 14.00 15.18
C VAL A 142 -12.35 13.84 16.65
N MET A 143 -11.40 14.15 17.55
CA MET A 143 -11.61 14.02 18.99
C MET A 143 -12.59 15.06 19.52
N GLY A 144 -12.57 16.29 18.98
CA GLY A 144 -13.53 17.34 19.33
C GLY A 144 -14.97 17.04 18.90
N ASN A 145 -15.15 16.17 17.91
CA ASN A 145 -16.47 15.76 17.39
C ASN A 145 -16.67 14.24 17.45
N PHE A 146 -16.17 13.59 18.51
CA PHE A 146 -16.11 12.12 18.62
C PHE A 146 -17.44 11.40 18.33
N ASP A 147 -18.56 11.97 18.76
CA ASP A 147 -19.89 11.40 18.57
C ASP A 147 -20.30 11.27 17.09
N GLN A 148 -19.70 12.06 16.18
CA GLN A 148 -19.92 12.00 14.73
C GLN A 148 -19.22 10.80 14.06
N TYR A 149 -18.17 10.27 14.67
CA TYR A 149 -17.30 9.24 14.08
C TYR A 149 -17.40 7.88 14.78
N LYS A 150 -17.79 7.85 16.06
CA LYS A 150 -17.76 6.62 16.90
C LYS A 150 -18.57 5.45 16.34
N ASP A 151 -19.63 5.72 15.59
CA ASP A 151 -20.51 4.73 14.97
C ASP A 151 -20.04 4.31 13.57
N LYS A 152 -19.09 5.04 12.97
CA LYS A 152 -18.51 4.78 11.64
C LYS A 152 -17.14 4.10 11.69
N ILE A 153 -16.60 3.90 12.90
CA ILE A 153 -15.24 3.37 13.09
C ILE A 153 -15.22 2.20 14.08
N VAL A 154 -14.32 1.26 13.84
CA VAL A 154 -13.94 0.22 14.80
C VAL A 154 -12.42 0.02 14.81
N LEU A 155 -11.84 0.04 16.01
CA LEU A 155 -10.45 -0.37 16.22
C LEU A 155 -10.40 -1.82 16.72
N ARG A 156 -9.52 -2.62 16.13
CA ARG A 156 -9.36 -4.05 16.38
C ARG A 156 -7.90 -4.35 16.70
N PRO A 157 -7.58 -5.42 17.46
CA PRO A 157 -6.21 -5.89 17.55
C PRO A 157 -5.62 -6.14 16.15
N GLN A 158 -4.31 -5.89 15.97
CA GLN A 158 -3.65 -6.12 14.68
C GLN A 158 -3.77 -7.57 14.18
N GLU A 159 -3.86 -8.56 15.08
CA GLU A 159 -4.12 -9.97 14.69
C GLU A 159 -5.45 -10.12 13.94
N LEU A 160 -6.42 -9.22 14.15
CA LEU A 160 -7.68 -9.19 13.43
C LEU A 160 -7.63 -8.26 12.22
N SER A 161 -7.19 -7.01 12.35
CA SER A 161 -7.14 -6.08 11.20
C SER A 161 -6.26 -6.59 10.07
N ASN A 162 -5.22 -7.36 10.39
CA ASN A 162 -4.29 -7.92 9.41
C ASN A 162 -4.49 -9.43 9.22
N ASN A 163 -5.64 -9.97 9.64
CA ASN A 163 -5.82 -11.40 9.59
C ASN A 163 -5.97 -11.91 8.16
N LEU A 164 -5.09 -12.82 7.76
CA LEU A 164 -5.08 -13.41 6.41
C LEU A 164 -6.41 -14.06 6.01
N GLU A 165 -7.10 -14.71 6.96
CA GLU A 165 -8.44 -15.30 6.73
C GLU A 165 -9.46 -14.22 6.38
N LEU A 166 -9.41 -13.08 7.08
CA LEU A 166 -10.36 -12.00 6.93
C LEU A 166 -10.06 -11.15 5.70
N ILE A 167 -8.79 -10.84 5.45
CA ILE A 167 -8.36 -10.09 4.26
C ILE A 167 -8.86 -10.81 3.00
N ARG A 168 -8.62 -12.13 2.92
CA ARG A 168 -9.08 -12.93 1.78
C ARG A 168 -10.60 -13.08 1.73
N ARG A 169 -11.27 -13.25 2.88
CA ARG A 169 -12.73 -13.41 2.94
C ARG A 169 -13.47 -12.15 2.49
N LEU A 170 -12.99 -10.98 2.92
CA LEU A 170 -13.60 -9.69 2.61
C LEU A 170 -13.26 -9.22 1.19
N GLY A 171 -12.28 -9.83 0.54
CA GLY A 171 -11.85 -9.43 -0.80
C GLY A 171 -11.21 -8.05 -0.82
N ILE A 172 -10.28 -7.81 0.12
CA ILE A 172 -9.66 -6.48 0.29
C ILE A 172 -8.93 -6.04 -0.97
N ILE A 173 -9.08 -4.77 -1.36
CA ILE A 173 -8.20 -4.11 -2.33
C ILE A 173 -7.10 -3.42 -1.54
N ALA A 174 -5.86 -3.90 -1.70
CA ALA A 174 -4.71 -3.42 -0.93
C ALA A 174 -3.89 -2.42 -1.76
N ILE A 175 -3.72 -1.20 -1.25
CA ILE A 175 -2.94 -0.14 -1.90
C ILE A 175 -1.77 0.23 -1.00
N ASN A 176 -0.56 -0.18 -1.37
CA ASN A 176 0.66 0.01 -0.58
C ASN A 176 1.70 0.87 -1.33
N THR A 177 2.61 1.50 -0.59
CA THR A 177 3.68 2.30 -1.19
C THR A 177 4.92 1.44 -1.42
N ALA A 178 5.50 1.49 -2.63
CA ALA A 178 6.78 0.86 -2.94
C ALA A 178 7.95 1.85 -2.75
N LEU A 179 9.08 1.35 -2.24
CA LEU A 179 10.36 2.07 -2.27
C LEU A 179 10.95 2.00 -3.67
N GLU A 180 10.99 0.80 -4.23
CA GLU A 180 11.34 0.51 -5.62
C GLU A 180 10.65 -0.79 -6.05
N PHE A 181 10.49 -0.99 -7.34
CA PHE A 181 10.11 -2.27 -7.91
C PHE A 181 10.93 -2.56 -9.17
N ASP A 182 11.09 -3.85 -9.48
CA ASP A 182 11.81 -4.24 -10.68
C ASP A 182 10.91 -4.44 -11.89
N ILE A 183 11.55 -4.57 -13.05
CA ILE A 183 10.85 -4.85 -14.31
C ILE A 183 10.07 -6.18 -14.27
N TYR A 184 10.30 -7.07 -13.31
CA TYR A 184 9.54 -8.31 -13.19
C TYR A 184 8.37 -8.21 -12.22
N GLY A 185 8.24 -7.08 -11.50
CA GLY A 185 7.16 -6.81 -10.58
C GLY A 185 7.43 -7.27 -9.15
N ASN A 186 8.67 -7.58 -8.78
CA ASN A 186 9.03 -7.70 -7.37
C ASN A 186 9.12 -6.30 -6.76
N VAL A 187 8.76 -6.17 -5.48
CA VAL A 187 8.70 -4.89 -4.77
C VAL A 187 9.60 -4.93 -3.53
N ASN A 188 10.33 -3.83 -3.33
CA ASN A 188 11.03 -3.47 -2.12
C ASN A 188 10.24 -2.39 -1.38
N SER A 189 9.98 -2.61 -0.10
CA SER A 189 9.24 -1.69 0.77
C SER A 189 10.11 -1.20 1.94
N THR A 190 11.34 -1.70 2.09
CA THR A 190 12.08 -1.61 3.35
C THR A 190 13.51 -1.13 3.25
N HIS A 191 14.31 -1.60 2.28
CA HIS A 191 15.76 -1.41 2.31
C HIS A 191 16.25 -0.49 1.18
N VAL A 192 16.75 0.70 1.53
CA VAL A 192 17.50 1.52 0.56
C VAL A 192 18.82 0.81 0.26
N THR A 193 19.10 0.64 -1.03
CA THR A 193 20.30 -0.07 -1.56
C THR A 193 20.52 -1.45 -0.91
N GLY A 194 19.42 -2.14 -0.59
CA GLY A 194 19.43 -3.52 -0.09
C GLY A 194 19.90 -3.70 1.37
N THR A 195 20.33 -2.63 2.05
CA THR A 195 20.99 -2.74 3.36
C THR A 195 20.48 -1.75 4.41
N LYS A 196 19.96 -0.59 4.01
CA LYS A 196 19.56 0.47 4.93
C LYS A 196 18.06 0.40 5.17
N MET A 197 17.68 -0.13 6.33
CA MET A 197 16.29 -0.19 6.77
C MET A 197 15.67 1.22 6.81
N MET A 198 14.47 1.34 6.26
CA MET A 198 13.60 2.51 6.39
C MET A 198 12.75 2.36 7.66
N ASN A 199 11.60 1.69 7.55
CA ASN A 199 10.66 1.48 8.65
C ASN A 199 10.56 -0.01 9.00
N GLY A 200 10.10 -0.82 8.04
CA GLY A 200 9.84 -2.25 8.17
C GLY A 200 8.71 -2.67 7.24
N ILE A 201 8.54 -3.97 7.01
CA ILE A 201 7.52 -4.49 6.08
C ILE A 201 6.09 -4.16 6.55
N GLY A 202 5.88 -4.05 7.86
CA GLY A 202 4.56 -3.78 8.44
C GLY A 202 3.52 -4.82 8.00
N GLY A 203 2.26 -4.40 7.91
CA GLY A 203 1.17 -5.22 7.38
C GLY A 203 1.15 -5.38 5.86
N SER A 204 2.05 -4.75 5.11
CA SER A 204 2.01 -4.80 3.64
C SER A 204 2.05 -6.23 3.12
N GLY A 205 2.82 -7.13 3.74
CA GLY A 205 2.85 -8.55 3.39
C GLY A 205 1.54 -9.30 3.71
N ASP A 206 0.87 -8.95 4.82
CA ASP A 206 -0.40 -9.56 5.22
C ASP A 206 -1.48 -9.27 4.18
N PHE A 207 -1.61 -7.98 3.81
CA PHE A 207 -2.60 -7.49 2.85
C PHE A 207 -2.28 -7.92 1.43
N THR A 208 -1.08 -7.63 0.94
CA THR A 208 -0.69 -7.87 -0.46
C THR A 208 -0.90 -9.34 -0.86
N ARG A 209 -0.44 -10.29 -0.04
CA ARG A 209 -0.56 -11.74 -0.34
C ARG A 209 -1.99 -12.25 -0.37
N HIS A 210 -2.92 -11.61 0.34
CA HIS A 210 -4.28 -12.13 0.55
C HIS A 210 -5.38 -11.23 -0.03
N ALA A 211 -5.01 -10.11 -0.61
CA ALA A 211 -5.90 -9.17 -1.27
C ALA A 211 -6.62 -9.81 -2.46
N HIS A 212 -7.78 -9.24 -2.79
CA HIS A 212 -8.43 -9.47 -4.06
C HIS A 212 -7.64 -8.84 -5.22
N ILE A 213 -7.12 -7.62 -4.99
CA ILE A 213 -6.23 -6.91 -5.91
C ILE A 213 -5.13 -6.26 -5.06
N ALA A 214 -3.87 -6.61 -5.35
CA ALA A 214 -2.69 -6.07 -4.71
C ALA A 214 -2.03 -4.98 -5.58
N ILE A 215 -2.03 -3.76 -5.08
CA ILE A 215 -1.61 -2.56 -5.79
C ILE A 215 -0.42 -1.94 -5.06
N PHE A 216 0.65 -1.64 -5.80
CA PHE A 216 1.71 -0.76 -5.31
C PHE A 216 1.77 0.54 -6.09
N VAL A 217 1.96 1.62 -5.32
CA VAL A 217 2.10 2.98 -5.84
C VAL A 217 3.45 3.56 -5.43
N THR A 218 4.06 4.33 -6.31
CA THR A 218 5.26 5.13 -5.99
C THR A 218 5.49 6.15 -7.09
N LYS A 219 6.24 7.23 -6.80
CA LYS A 219 6.74 8.07 -7.89
C LYS A 219 7.79 7.29 -8.68
N SER A 220 7.90 7.47 -9.99
CA SER A 220 8.83 6.70 -10.84
C SER A 220 10.31 7.03 -10.59
N TYR A 221 10.59 8.06 -9.78
CA TYR A 221 11.92 8.52 -9.42
C TYR A 221 11.96 9.08 -8.00
N ALA A 222 13.17 9.25 -7.47
CA ALA A 222 13.45 9.93 -6.21
C ALA A 222 14.69 10.82 -6.31
N LYS A 223 14.92 11.64 -5.27
CA LYS A 223 16.09 12.54 -5.14
C LYS A 223 16.32 13.45 -6.36
N GLY A 224 15.26 14.13 -6.81
CA GLY A 224 15.34 15.05 -7.96
C GLY A 224 15.68 14.37 -9.28
N GLY A 225 15.31 13.10 -9.44
CA GLY A 225 15.56 12.29 -10.63
C GLY A 225 16.89 11.55 -10.59
N ALA A 226 17.67 11.66 -9.51
CA ALA A 226 18.94 10.94 -9.36
C ALA A 226 18.76 9.44 -9.12
N ILE A 227 17.60 9.00 -8.65
CA ILE A 227 17.25 7.59 -8.40
C ILE A 227 16.01 7.24 -9.22
N SER A 228 15.97 6.05 -9.83
CA SER A 228 14.75 5.49 -10.38
C SER A 228 14.09 4.56 -9.36
N SER A 229 12.76 4.62 -9.26
CA SER A 229 11.98 3.65 -8.49
C SER A 229 11.66 2.39 -9.30
N VAL A 230 11.97 2.37 -10.60
CA VAL A 230 11.82 1.21 -11.50
C VAL A 230 13.21 0.72 -11.90
N VAL A 231 13.61 -0.45 -11.41
CA VAL A 231 14.99 -0.95 -11.51
C VAL A 231 15.10 -2.27 -12.28
N PRO A 232 16.29 -2.67 -12.75
CA PRO A 232 16.50 -3.98 -13.38
C PRO A 232 16.20 -5.17 -12.45
N LEU A 233 16.58 -5.07 -11.18
CA LEU A 233 16.31 -6.03 -10.11
C LEU A 233 16.25 -5.25 -8.79
N VAL A 234 15.25 -5.53 -7.95
CA VAL A 234 15.15 -4.87 -6.64
C VAL A 234 16.36 -5.23 -5.78
N SER A 235 16.86 -4.27 -5.00
CA SER A 235 17.99 -4.52 -4.09
C SER A 235 17.60 -5.34 -2.85
N HIS A 236 16.31 -5.41 -2.55
CA HIS A 236 15.70 -6.25 -1.53
C HIS A 236 14.28 -6.64 -1.96
N THR A 237 13.84 -7.86 -1.66
CA THR A 237 12.50 -8.33 -2.03
C THR A 237 11.64 -8.52 -0.78
N ASP A 238 10.68 -7.62 -0.59
CA ASP A 238 9.62 -7.78 0.42
C ASP A 238 8.41 -8.51 -0.16
N HIS A 239 8.07 -8.21 -1.42
CA HIS A 239 6.95 -8.83 -2.13
C HIS A 239 7.47 -9.39 -3.45
N THR A 240 7.23 -10.68 -3.67
CA THR A 240 7.60 -11.30 -4.93
C THR A 240 6.61 -10.93 -6.02
N ASP A 241 7.01 -11.16 -7.25
CA ASP A 241 6.18 -10.96 -8.44
C ASP A 241 4.82 -11.69 -8.35
N HIS A 242 4.74 -12.80 -7.60
CA HIS A 242 3.50 -13.55 -7.35
C HIS A 242 2.46 -12.83 -6.49
N ASP A 243 2.86 -11.80 -5.76
CA ASP A 243 2.01 -11.09 -4.81
C ASP A 243 1.49 -9.77 -5.36
N VAL A 244 1.97 -9.36 -6.55
CA VAL A 244 1.79 -8.01 -7.09
C VAL A 244 0.96 -8.07 -8.36
N ASP A 245 -0.27 -7.53 -8.30
CA ASP A 245 -1.18 -7.48 -9.43
C ASP A 245 -0.99 -6.20 -10.25
N ILE A 246 -0.93 -5.04 -9.59
CA ILE A 246 -0.93 -3.73 -10.23
C ILE A 246 0.23 -2.87 -9.71
N LEU A 247 0.93 -2.20 -10.62
CA LEU A 247 1.94 -1.18 -10.30
C LEU A 247 1.53 0.16 -10.89
N VAL A 248 1.70 1.24 -10.12
CA VAL A 248 1.33 2.59 -10.55
C VAL A 248 2.41 3.60 -10.21
N THR A 249 2.74 4.42 -11.19
CA THR A 249 3.51 5.65 -11.00
C THR A 249 2.78 6.82 -11.63
N GLU A 250 3.29 8.03 -11.47
CA GLU A 250 2.73 9.21 -12.14
C GLU A 250 2.76 9.08 -13.68
N GLN A 251 3.63 8.21 -14.21
CA GLN A 251 3.75 7.91 -15.64
C GLN A 251 2.58 7.07 -16.17
N GLY A 252 1.99 6.21 -15.34
CA GLY A 252 0.95 5.28 -15.76
C GLY A 252 0.80 4.05 -14.86
N LEU A 253 -0.08 3.14 -15.28
CA LEU A 253 -0.48 1.94 -14.56
C LEU A 253 -0.20 0.67 -15.36
N ALA A 254 0.49 -0.29 -14.74
CA ALA A 254 0.76 -1.62 -15.27
C ALA A 254 -0.12 -2.65 -14.57
N ASP A 255 -1.09 -3.19 -15.30
CA ASP A 255 -1.84 -4.39 -14.90
C ASP A 255 -1.02 -5.63 -15.29
N LEU A 256 -0.64 -6.42 -14.29
CA LEU A 256 0.25 -7.58 -14.42
C LEU A 256 -0.50 -8.91 -14.35
N ARG A 257 -1.81 -8.88 -14.14
CA ARG A 257 -2.63 -10.09 -13.98
C ARG A 257 -2.54 -10.96 -15.23
N GLY A 258 -2.12 -12.22 -15.05
CA GLY A 258 -2.01 -13.19 -16.13
C GLY A 258 -0.80 -13.03 -17.05
N LEU A 259 0.13 -12.10 -16.75
CA LEU A 259 1.32 -11.87 -17.56
C LEU A 259 2.52 -12.70 -17.08
N ALA A 260 3.29 -13.26 -18.02
CA ALA A 260 4.58 -13.87 -17.74
C ALA A 260 5.67 -12.79 -17.51
N PRO A 261 6.83 -13.12 -16.88
CA PRO A 261 7.83 -12.10 -16.51
C PRO A 261 8.29 -11.20 -17.66
N ARG A 262 8.46 -11.73 -18.87
CA ARG A 262 8.85 -10.92 -20.04
C ARG A 262 7.76 -9.93 -20.47
N GLU A 263 6.49 -10.30 -20.33
CA GLU A 263 5.35 -9.45 -20.63
C GLU A 263 5.18 -8.36 -19.57
N ARG A 264 5.38 -8.73 -18.29
CA ARG A 264 5.44 -7.79 -17.16
C ARG A 264 6.52 -6.74 -17.37
N ALA A 265 7.74 -7.16 -17.72
CA ALA A 265 8.85 -6.26 -18.01
C ALA A 265 8.53 -5.26 -19.10
N ARG A 266 7.96 -5.71 -20.22
CA ARG A 266 7.55 -4.80 -21.28
C ARG A 266 6.51 -3.79 -20.76
N LYS A 267 5.46 -4.27 -20.11
CA LYS A 267 4.37 -3.43 -19.59
C LYS A 267 4.89 -2.39 -18.61
N ILE A 268 5.67 -2.80 -17.62
CA ILE A 268 6.22 -1.96 -16.55
C ILE A 268 7.14 -0.88 -17.13
N ILE A 269 8.05 -1.24 -18.03
CA ILE A 269 8.97 -0.29 -18.67
C ILE A 269 8.21 0.75 -19.48
N ASP A 270 7.19 0.31 -20.23
CA ASP A 270 6.45 1.18 -21.15
C ASP A 270 5.58 2.21 -20.41
N VAL A 271 4.96 1.83 -19.29
CA VAL A 271 3.93 2.67 -18.63
C VAL A 271 4.33 3.22 -17.26
N CYS A 272 5.25 2.58 -16.53
CA CYS A 272 5.59 3.01 -15.16
C CYS A 272 6.98 3.66 -15.06
N ALA A 273 7.93 3.29 -15.91
CA ALA A 273 9.28 3.85 -15.85
C ALA A 273 9.33 5.31 -16.30
N HIS A 274 10.08 6.13 -15.56
CA HIS A 274 10.35 7.51 -15.92
C HIS A 274 11.04 7.59 -17.30
N PRO A 275 10.73 8.60 -18.16
CA PRO A 275 11.35 8.75 -19.47
C PRO A 275 12.89 8.71 -19.46
N ASP A 276 13.51 9.31 -18.44
CA ASP A 276 14.97 9.34 -18.27
C ASP A 276 15.61 7.95 -18.12
N TYR A 277 14.87 6.97 -17.59
CA TYR A 277 15.37 5.62 -17.29
C TYR A 277 14.86 4.56 -18.26
N ARG A 278 13.77 4.84 -19.00
CA ARG A 278 13.11 3.88 -19.91
C ARG A 278 14.05 3.32 -20.97
N LYS A 279 14.94 4.15 -21.55
CA LYS A 279 15.91 3.69 -22.56
C LYS A 279 16.89 2.67 -21.97
N SER A 280 17.44 2.96 -20.79
CA SER A 280 18.41 2.09 -20.11
C SER A 280 17.77 0.79 -19.63
N LEU A 281 16.52 0.81 -19.16
CA LEU A 281 15.77 -0.40 -18.82
C LEU A 281 15.51 -1.28 -20.04
N ASN A 282 15.13 -0.69 -21.19
CA ASN A 282 14.95 -1.42 -22.43
C ASN A 282 16.25 -2.09 -22.89
N ASP A 283 17.37 -1.36 -22.86
CA ASP A 283 18.69 -1.91 -23.19
C ASP A 283 19.07 -3.09 -22.29
N TYR A 284 18.91 -2.94 -20.96
CA TYR A 284 19.13 -4.04 -20.02
C TYR A 284 18.25 -5.25 -20.36
N PHE A 285 16.95 -5.03 -20.54
CA PHE A 285 15.99 -6.10 -20.75
C PHE A 285 16.22 -6.84 -22.08
N GLU A 286 16.56 -6.14 -23.16
CA GLU A 286 16.85 -6.72 -24.47
C GLU A 286 18.14 -7.56 -24.44
N ARG A 287 19.21 -7.02 -23.85
CA ARG A 287 20.47 -7.76 -23.66
C ARG A 287 20.29 -8.96 -22.73
N ALA A 288 19.45 -8.84 -21.70
CA ALA A 288 19.09 -9.96 -20.83
C ALA A 288 18.31 -11.03 -21.59
N CYS A 289 17.30 -10.63 -22.38
CA CYS A 289 16.49 -11.54 -23.20
C CYS A 289 17.33 -12.34 -24.19
N ALA A 290 18.36 -11.72 -24.79
CA ALA A 290 19.30 -12.39 -25.69
C ALA A 290 20.10 -13.52 -25.01
N ARG A 291 20.22 -13.50 -23.67
CA ARG A 291 20.85 -14.58 -22.88
C ARG A 291 19.87 -15.71 -22.51
N GLY A 292 18.58 -15.57 -22.80
CA GLY A 292 17.55 -16.58 -22.54
C GLY A 292 16.95 -16.52 -21.12
N GLY A 293 16.27 -17.61 -20.73
CA GLY A 293 15.63 -17.75 -19.41
C GLY A 293 14.16 -17.30 -19.34
N GLN A 294 13.42 -17.85 -18.37
CA GLN A 294 12.02 -17.47 -18.13
C GLN A 294 11.93 -16.04 -17.56
N THR A 295 12.83 -15.70 -16.63
CA THR A 295 13.06 -14.33 -16.10
C THR A 295 14.48 -13.88 -16.44
N PRO A 296 14.68 -13.16 -17.57
CA PRO A 296 16.02 -12.85 -18.07
C PRO A 296 16.79 -11.86 -17.18
N HIS A 297 18.04 -12.18 -16.81
CA HIS A 297 18.90 -11.23 -16.10
C HIS A 297 20.33 -11.24 -16.66
N ILE A 298 20.99 -10.10 -16.51
CA ILE A 298 22.43 -9.97 -16.63
C ILE A 298 22.98 -9.86 -15.21
N LEU A 299 23.43 -10.97 -14.64
CA LEU A 299 23.79 -11.04 -13.20
C LEU A 299 24.83 -10.00 -12.78
N ASN A 300 25.81 -9.71 -13.64
CA ASN A 300 26.85 -8.72 -13.35
C ASN A 300 26.35 -7.26 -13.39
N GLU A 301 25.14 -7.02 -13.90
CA GLU A 301 24.56 -5.68 -14.06
C GLU A 301 23.25 -5.50 -13.30
N ALA A 302 22.68 -6.57 -12.72
CA ALA A 302 21.33 -6.54 -12.15
C ALA A 302 21.18 -5.51 -11.01
N LEU A 303 22.24 -5.27 -10.24
CA LEU A 303 22.29 -4.30 -9.15
C LEU A 303 23.24 -3.12 -9.44
N SER A 304 23.66 -2.93 -10.69
CA SER A 304 24.66 -1.90 -11.04
C SER A 304 24.15 -0.48 -10.81
N TRP A 305 22.85 -0.24 -10.94
CA TRP A 305 22.24 1.06 -10.67
C TRP A 305 22.38 1.45 -9.20
N HIS A 306 22.14 0.49 -8.29
CA HIS A 306 22.31 0.70 -6.85
C HIS A 306 23.78 1.00 -6.50
N ALA A 307 24.71 0.20 -7.04
CA ALA A 307 26.14 0.44 -6.84
C ALA A 307 26.55 1.83 -7.37
N GLN A 308 26.07 2.21 -8.55
CA GLN A 308 26.36 3.52 -9.15
C GLN A 308 25.82 4.67 -8.30
N PHE A 309 24.61 4.53 -7.73
CA PHE A 309 24.07 5.52 -6.83
C PHE A 309 24.92 5.67 -5.56
N GLU A 310 25.42 4.56 -4.99
CA GLU A 310 26.30 4.62 -3.83
C GLU A 310 27.65 5.29 -4.12
N GLU A 311 28.19 5.08 -5.33
CA GLU A 311 29.48 5.66 -5.73
C GLU A 311 29.38 7.12 -6.17
N THR A 312 28.31 7.49 -6.88
CA THR A 312 28.23 8.77 -7.61
C THR A 312 27.10 9.68 -7.15
N GLY A 313 26.17 9.18 -6.32
CA GLY A 313 24.95 9.88 -5.94
C GLY A 313 23.85 9.86 -7.01
N SER A 314 24.03 9.15 -8.12
CA SER A 314 22.99 8.95 -9.14
C SER A 314 23.03 7.57 -9.81
N MET A 315 21.85 7.05 -10.17
CA MET A 315 21.69 5.87 -11.04
C MET A 315 21.88 6.18 -12.53
N LYS A 316 21.98 7.45 -12.93
CA LYS A 316 22.19 7.84 -14.32
C LYS A 316 23.65 7.61 -14.69
N THR A 317 23.92 6.85 -15.74
CA THR A 317 25.26 6.79 -16.36
C THR A 317 25.70 8.19 -16.77
N ALA A 318 26.91 8.59 -16.32
CA ALA A 318 27.55 9.85 -16.69
C ALA A 318 27.87 9.93 -18.18
#